data_AF-A0A956RCC8-F1
#
_entry.id   AF-A0A956RCC8-F1
#
_cell.length_a   1.000
_cell.length_b   1.000
_cell.length_c   1.000
_cell.angle_alpha   90.00
_cell.angle_beta   90.00
_cell.angle_gamma   90.00
#
_symmetry.space_group_name_H-M   'P 1'
#
loop_
_entity.id
_entity.type
_entity.pdbx_description
1 polymer ?
#
loop_
_entity_poly.entity_id
_entity_poly.type
_entity_poly.pdbx_seq_one_letter_code
_entity_poly.pdbx_strand_id
1 'polypeptide(L)'
;GTPTPSKGAATAGEDWDADPEDWDATPKPAEPAGPRPPGLDDPRFDAIARAERARTLPDPQTRKALQAYAPGRRADMSDRLRAVTAITAFVPTQQEAKLEIIGDIRARIDAKRHAMSRATQADIDAWYDQLSLTAPIDAEALPGWVRQQFTDAAGEVGRFVVIRTGGSKADYLNARRIYDAFATLQTPQGEVPVAAEFFVLPEVFEAIEADGPRVLLLAGLAMLLTAAVAFRGAGGVAAVSLTVGSTLLWLVALMLVLGWKLNFFNVIVLPLLIGMAQDDALHIYGRWREAGRGQLGLVLRETGGAVFLTSLTTVCGFGGILFANHRGLQSMAWAAVAGMTLALVASVVLLPA
;
A
#
# COMPACT_ATOMS: atom_id res chain seq x y z
N GLY A 1 -4.52 -57.29 -18.53
CA GLY A 1 -3.48 -56.83 -19.46
C GLY A 1 -4.13 -55.99 -20.51
N THR A 2 -4.14 -54.68 -20.31
CA THR A 2 -4.73 -53.69 -21.22
C THR A 2 -3.59 -52.95 -21.92
N PRO A 3 -3.64 -52.79 -23.25
CA PRO A 3 -2.56 -52.18 -24.00
C PRO A 3 -2.61 -50.66 -23.87
N THR A 4 -1.44 -50.07 -23.70
CA THR A 4 -1.15 -48.64 -23.75
C THR A 4 -1.44 -48.07 -25.15
N PRO A 5 -2.07 -46.90 -25.28
CA PRO A 5 -2.01 -46.11 -26.50
C PRO A 5 -0.70 -45.31 -26.52
N SER A 6 -0.07 -45.30 -27.69
CA SER A 6 1.19 -44.65 -28.01
C SER A 6 1.15 -43.13 -27.84
N LYS A 7 2.18 -42.59 -27.19
CA LYS A 7 2.58 -41.17 -27.26
C LYS A 7 2.94 -40.80 -28.70
N GLY A 8 2.27 -39.78 -29.25
CA GLY A 8 2.64 -39.12 -30.50
C GLY A 8 2.09 -37.69 -30.54
N ALA A 9 3.01 -36.72 -30.61
CA ALA A 9 2.85 -35.27 -30.75
C ALA A 9 2.18 -34.48 -29.60
N ALA A 10 3.02 -33.85 -28.78
CA ALA A 10 2.67 -32.86 -27.78
C ALA A 10 2.80 -31.43 -28.32
N THR A 11 2.30 -30.48 -27.50
CA THR A 11 2.46 -29.00 -27.49
C THR A 11 1.44 -28.24 -28.34
N ALA A 12 0.64 -27.30 -27.85
CA ALA A 12 0.55 -26.63 -26.55
C ALA A 12 -0.94 -26.35 -26.26
N GLY A 13 -1.44 -26.86 -25.14
CA GLY A 13 -2.71 -26.38 -24.59
C GLY A 13 -2.45 -25.02 -23.94
N GLU A 14 -3.10 -23.98 -24.45
CA GLU A 14 -3.29 -22.76 -23.67
C GLU A 14 -4.23 -23.14 -22.51
N ASP A 15 -3.61 -23.41 -21.36
CA ASP A 15 -4.31 -23.63 -20.11
C ASP A 15 -4.82 -22.27 -19.60
N TRP A 16 -5.95 -21.83 -20.15
CA TRP A 16 -6.68 -20.65 -19.69
C TRP A 16 -7.29 -20.84 -18.28
N ASP A 17 -7.18 -22.04 -17.70
CA ASP A 17 -7.62 -22.41 -16.35
C ASP A 17 -6.48 -22.35 -15.31
N ALA A 18 -5.30 -21.80 -15.66
CA ALA A 18 -4.23 -21.60 -14.71
C ALA A 18 -4.65 -20.62 -13.58
N ASP A 19 -4.40 -21.06 -12.35
CA ASP A 19 -4.70 -20.42 -11.07
C ASP A 19 -4.55 -18.88 -11.11
N PRO A 20 -5.60 -18.10 -10.80
CA PRO A 20 -5.63 -16.65 -10.97
C PRO A 20 -4.84 -15.89 -9.90
N GLU A 21 -3.80 -16.46 -9.30
CA GLU A 21 -3.00 -15.81 -8.25
C GLU A 21 -1.64 -15.26 -8.73
N ASP A 22 -1.17 -15.62 -9.92
CA ASP A 22 0.14 -15.15 -10.43
C ASP A 22 0.03 -13.92 -11.36
N TRP A 23 -0.47 -12.82 -10.81
CA TRP A 23 -0.62 -11.52 -11.52
C TRP A 23 0.71 -10.78 -11.74
N ASP A 24 1.81 -11.27 -11.16
CA ASP A 24 3.16 -10.71 -11.30
C ASP A 24 3.92 -11.30 -12.51
N ALA A 25 3.32 -12.27 -13.21
CA ALA A 25 3.85 -12.76 -14.46
C ALA A 25 3.87 -11.64 -15.51
N THR A 26 5.07 -11.13 -15.82
CA THR A 26 5.30 -10.35 -17.03
C THR A 26 4.70 -11.12 -18.21
N PRO A 27 3.91 -10.47 -19.12
CA PRO A 27 3.43 -11.13 -20.31
C PRO A 27 4.61 -11.83 -20.97
N LYS A 28 4.51 -13.15 -21.18
CA LYS A 28 5.58 -13.89 -21.86
C LYS A 28 5.94 -13.10 -23.12
N PRO A 29 7.22 -12.74 -23.34
CA PRO A 29 7.60 -12.09 -24.57
C PRO A 29 7.08 -12.95 -25.71
N ALA A 30 6.34 -12.32 -26.64
CA ALA A 30 5.80 -13.02 -27.79
C ALA A 30 6.95 -13.84 -28.40
N GLU A 31 6.76 -15.16 -28.50
CA GLU A 31 7.78 -16.01 -29.12
C GLU A 31 8.12 -15.39 -30.48
N PRO A 32 9.41 -15.30 -30.84
CA PRO A 32 9.80 -14.75 -32.12
C PRO A 32 9.06 -15.56 -33.19
N ALA A 33 8.13 -14.88 -33.87
CA ALA A 33 7.29 -15.51 -34.87
C ALA A 33 8.22 -16.20 -35.88
N GLY A 34 8.15 -17.53 -35.94
CA GLY A 34 8.88 -18.30 -36.93
C GLY A 34 8.57 -17.80 -38.34
N PRO A 35 9.38 -18.17 -39.35
CA PRO A 35 9.08 -17.81 -40.73
C PRO A 35 7.64 -18.22 -41.07
N ARG A 36 6.81 -17.25 -41.49
CA ARG A 36 5.41 -17.50 -41.85
C ARG A 36 5.38 -18.61 -42.91
N PRO A 37 4.44 -19.58 -42.81
CA PRO A 37 4.32 -20.61 -43.82
C PRO A 37 4.02 -19.95 -45.19
N PRO A 38 4.68 -20.36 -46.28
CA PRO A 38 4.49 -19.75 -47.59
C PRO A 38 3.03 -19.91 -48.06
N GLY A 39 2.43 -18.81 -48.54
CA GLY A 39 1.04 -18.77 -49.02
C GLY A 39 0.02 -18.16 -48.05
N LEU A 40 0.45 -17.64 -46.89
CA LEU A 40 -0.37 -16.91 -45.91
C LEU A 40 -0.18 -15.38 -45.97
N ASP A 41 0.45 -14.87 -47.03
CA ASP A 41 0.73 -13.43 -47.21
C ASP A 41 -0.51 -12.69 -47.73
N ASP A 42 -1.52 -12.50 -46.87
CA ASP A 42 -2.65 -11.62 -47.17
C ASP A 42 -2.30 -10.16 -46.79
N PRO A 43 -2.30 -9.22 -47.75
CA PRO A 43 -1.97 -7.82 -47.48
C PRO A 43 -2.91 -7.17 -46.46
N ARG A 44 -4.12 -7.72 -46.24
CA ARG A 44 -5.07 -7.25 -45.22
C ARG A 44 -4.57 -7.53 -43.80
N PHE A 45 -3.95 -8.68 -43.54
CA PHE A 45 -3.35 -8.97 -42.21
C PHE A 45 -2.21 -8.01 -41.89
N ASP A 46 -1.35 -7.74 -42.88
CA ASP A 46 -0.26 -6.80 -42.70
C ASP A 46 -0.76 -5.36 -42.55
N ALA A 47 -1.87 -5.00 -43.21
CA ALA A 47 -2.51 -3.70 -43.03
C ALA A 47 -3.04 -3.52 -41.61
N ILE A 48 -3.74 -4.53 -41.05
CA ILE A 48 -4.24 -4.50 -39.67
C ILE A 48 -3.07 -4.42 -38.68
N ALA A 49 -2.01 -5.22 -38.89
CA ALA A 49 -0.83 -5.19 -38.03
C ALA A 49 -0.09 -3.84 -38.08
N ARG A 50 0.02 -3.22 -39.27
CA ARG A 50 0.59 -1.88 -39.42
C ARG A 50 -0.28 -0.82 -38.73
N ALA A 51 -1.60 -0.87 -38.91
CA ALA A 51 -2.53 0.04 -38.27
C ALA A 51 -2.48 -0.05 -36.74
N GLU A 52 -2.30 -1.26 -36.19
CA GLU A 52 -2.16 -1.45 -34.74
C GLU A 52 -0.85 -0.85 -34.22
N ARG A 53 0.27 -1.06 -34.94
CA ARG A 53 1.56 -0.45 -34.60
C ARG A 53 1.57 1.08 -34.76
N ALA A 54 0.76 1.61 -35.67
CA ALA A 54 0.65 3.04 -35.94
C ALA A 54 -0.27 3.79 -34.96
N ARG A 55 -0.95 3.10 -34.03
CA ARG A 55 -1.69 3.73 -32.93
C ARG A 55 -0.71 4.46 -32.01
N THR A 56 -0.43 5.72 -32.33
CA THR A 56 0.36 6.61 -31.48
C THR A 56 -0.43 6.99 -30.24
N LEU A 57 -0.09 6.39 -29.11
CA LEU A 57 -0.35 6.94 -27.78
C LEU A 57 0.63 8.11 -27.54
N PRO A 58 0.24 9.26 -26.94
CA PRO A 58 -1.10 9.76 -26.64
C PRO A 58 -1.62 10.81 -27.65
N ASP A 59 -2.95 10.97 -27.74
CA ASP A 59 -3.60 12.00 -28.55
C ASP A 59 -3.26 13.44 -28.06
N PRO A 60 -3.50 14.49 -28.86
CA PRO A 60 -3.14 15.86 -28.51
C PRO A 60 -3.76 16.38 -27.21
N GLN A 61 -4.99 15.97 -26.86
CA GLN A 61 -5.66 16.40 -25.63
C GLN A 61 -5.00 15.74 -24.42
N THR A 62 -4.74 14.44 -24.49
CA THR A 62 -4.00 13.72 -23.44
C THR A 62 -2.60 14.29 -23.25
N ARG A 63 -1.89 14.62 -24.34
CA ARG A 63 -0.58 15.28 -24.26
C ARG A 63 -0.65 16.63 -23.54
N LYS A 64 -1.67 17.45 -23.85
CA LYS A 64 -1.89 18.74 -23.18
C LYS A 64 -2.21 18.56 -21.69
N ALA A 65 -3.03 17.58 -21.33
CA ALA A 65 -3.32 17.25 -19.93
C ALA A 65 -2.05 16.81 -19.17
N LEU A 66 -1.21 15.97 -19.78
CA LEU A 66 0.07 15.56 -19.19
C LEU A 66 1.05 16.72 -19.00
N GLN A 67 1.05 17.69 -19.91
CA GLN A 67 1.87 18.90 -19.80
C GLN A 67 1.43 19.84 -18.67
N ALA A 68 0.17 19.78 -18.23
CA ALA A 68 -0.34 20.59 -17.13
C ALA A 68 0.24 20.18 -15.76
N TYR A 69 0.70 18.93 -15.60
CA TYR A 69 1.37 18.51 -14.37
C TYR A 69 2.75 19.16 -14.23
N ALA A 70 3.14 19.44 -12.98
CA ALA A 70 4.48 19.89 -12.63
C ALA A 70 5.55 18.91 -13.17
N PRO A 71 6.70 19.39 -13.68
CA PRO A 71 7.72 18.53 -14.30
C PRO A 71 8.20 17.38 -13.40
N GLY A 72 8.41 17.64 -12.10
CA GLY A 72 8.82 16.61 -11.13
C GLY A 72 7.75 15.53 -10.96
N ARG A 73 6.49 15.94 -10.77
CA ARG A 73 5.35 15.02 -10.66
C ARG A 73 5.22 14.15 -11.91
N ARG A 74 5.37 14.73 -13.10
CA ARG A 74 5.30 14.01 -14.37
C ARG A 74 6.44 13.00 -14.53
N ALA A 75 7.64 13.35 -14.09
CA ALA A 75 8.78 12.44 -14.09
C ALA A 75 8.53 11.25 -13.15
N ASP A 76 8.02 11.49 -11.94
CA ASP A 76 7.63 10.42 -11.00
C ASP A 76 6.52 9.53 -11.57
N MET A 77 5.50 10.11 -12.22
CA MET A 77 4.47 9.35 -12.91
C MET A 77 5.09 8.44 -13.99
N SER A 78 6.01 8.96 -14.80
CA SER A 78 6.64 8.20 -15.89
C SER A 78 7.56 7.08 -15.39
N ASP A 79 8.34 7.32 -14.34
CA ASP A 79 9.26 6.34 -13.77
C ASP A 79 8.51 5.16 -13.12
N ARG A 80 7.36 5.47 -12.52
CA ARG A 80 6.62 4.53 -11.67
C ARG A 80 5.50 3.82 -12.40
N LEU A 81 4.96 4.38 -13.47
CA LEU A 81 3.89 3.75 -14.22
C LEU A 81 4.38 2.48 -14.91
N ARG A 82 3.74 1.35 -14.63
CA ARG A 82 4.02 0.06 -15.28
C ARG A 82 2.97 -0.29 -16.32
N ALA A 83 1.70 -0.17 -15.94
CA ALA A 83 0.59 -0.44 -16.83
C ALA A 83 -0.63 0.35 -16.42
N VAL A 84 -1.48 0.66 -17.39
CA VAL A 84 -2.86 1.09 -17.18
C VAL A 84 -3.74 0.05 -17.85
N THR A 85 -4.70 -0.50 -17.11
CA THR A 85 -5.66 -1.46 -17.63
C THR A 85 -7.05 -0.91 -17.44
N ALA A 86 -7.79 -0.82 -18.54
CA ALA A 86 -9.21 -0.53 -18.57
C ALA A 86 -9.93 -1.73 -19.18
N ILE A 87 -11.24 -1.85 -18.97
CA ILE A 87 -11.99 -2.94 -19.61
C ILE A 87 -11.91 -2.89 -21.14
N THR A 88 -11.78 -1.69 -21.71
CA THR A 88 -11.61 -1.47 -23.15
C THR A 88 -10.30 -2.03 -23.70
N ALA A 89 -9.30 -2.33 -22.85
CA ALA A 89 -8.07 -3.00 -23.27
C ALA A 89 -8.31 -4.47 -23.67
N PHE A 90 -9.40 -5.09 -23.20
CA PHE A 90 -9.80 -6.45 -23.57
C PHE A 90 -10.74 -6.47 -24.79
N VAL A 91 -11.24 -5.30 -25.22
CA VAL A 91 -12.08 -5.19 -26.40
C VAL A 91 -11.18 -5.12 -27.65
N PRO A 92 -11.33 -6.05 -28.61
CA PRO A 92 -10.50 -6.04 -29.81
C PRO A 92 -10.63 -4.73 -30.58
N THR A 93 -9.51 -4.24 -31.10
CA THR A 93 -9.44 -3.08 -31.97
C THR A 93 -9.70 -3.48 -33.42
N GLN A 94 -10.11 -2.52 -34.27
CA GLN A 94 -10.29 -2.75 -35.72
C GLN A 94 -11.27 -3.90 -36.04
N GLN A 95 -12.36 -4.00 -35.28
CA GLN A 95 -13.25 -5.16 -35.34
C GLN A 95 -13.91 -5.34 -36.71
N GLU A 96 -14.33 -4.26 -37.37
CA GLU A 96 -14.96 -4.32 -38.70
C GLU A 96 -14.04 -5.00 -39.73
N ALA A 97 -12.78 -4.56 -39.82
CA ALA A 97 -11.79 -5.15 -40.72
C ALA A 97 -11.46 -6.61 -40.36
N LYS A 98 -11.42 -6.94 -39.06
CA LYS A 98 -11.20 -8.32 -38.60
C LYS A 98 -12.38 -9.23 -38.94
N LEU A 99 -13.62 -8.75 -38.76
CA LEU A 99 -14.85 -9.50 -39.07
C LEU A 99 -14.99 -9.76 -40.57
N GLU A 100 -14.59 -8.82 -41.43
CA GLU A 100 -14.56 -9.02 -42.88
C GLU A 100 -13.61 -10.17 -43.26
N ILE A 101 -12.42 -10.20 -42.67
CA ILE A 101 -11.44 -11.28 -42.89
C ILE A 101 -11.95 -12.62 -42.34
N ILE A 102 -12.53 -12.64 -41.14
CA ILE A 102 -13.15 -13.85 -40.56
C ILE A 102 -14.24 -14.38 -41.49
N GLY A 103 -15.07 -13.49 -42.06
CA GLY A 103 -16.09 -13.84 -43.03
C GLY A 103 -15.53 -14.47 -44.31
N ASP A 104 -14.45 -13.91 -44.87
CA ASP A 104 -13.78 -14.46 -46.05
C ASP A 104 -13.12 -15.83 -45.76
N ILE A 105 -12.45 -15.99 -44.61
CA ILE A 105 -11.88 -17.26 -44.17
C ILE A 105 -12.98 -18.33 -44.10
N ARG A 106 -14.11 -18.00 -43.47
CA ARG A 106 -15.26 -18.90 -43.34
C ARG A 106 -15.78 -19.34 -44.71
N ALA A 107 -16.02 -18.39 -45.61
CA ALA A 107 -16.48 -18.68 -46.97
C ALA A 107 -15.53 -19.61 -47.74
N ARG A 108 -14.21 -19.40 -47.60
CA ARG A 108 -13.19 -20.26 -48.25
C ARG A 108 -13.14 -21.66 -47.66
N ILE A 109 -13.30 -21.80 -46.35
CA ILE A 109 -13.37 -23.10 -45.67
C ILE A 109 -14.61 -23.85 -46.15
N ASP A 110 -15.78 -23.22 -46.11
CA ASP A 110 -17.05 -23.86 -46.47
C ASP A 110 -17.06 -24.33 -47.92
N ALA A 111 -16.55 -23.52 -48.85
CA ALA A 111 -16.44 -23.87 -50.26
C ALA A 111 -15.55 -25.11 -50.50
N LYS A 112 -14.55 -25.34 -49.64
CA LYS A 112 -13.59 -26.45 -49.79
C LYS A 112 -13.87 -27.62 -48.85
N ARG A 113 -14.76 -27.46 -47.86
CA ARG A 113 -15.01 -28.43 -46.77
C ARG A 113 -15.29 -29.83 -47.30
N HIS A 114 -16.12 -29.94 -48.34
CA HIS A 114 -16.48 -31.23 -48.95
C HIS A 114 -15.34 -31.94 -49.68
N ALA A 115 -14.28 -31.23 -50.07
CA ALA A 115 -13.11 -31.78 -50.75
C ALA A 115 -11.99 -32.20 -49.79
N MET A 116 -12.14 -31.93 -48.49
CA MET A 116 -11.14 -32.25 -47.46
C MET A 116 -11.29 -33.67 -46.91
N SER A 117 -10.21 -34.20 -46.33
CA SER A 117 -10.24 -35.50 -45.65
C SER A 117 -11.12 -35.44 -44.39
N ARG A 118 -11.66 -36.59 -43.94
CA ARG A 118 -12.45 -36.65 -42.69
C ARG A 118 -11.66 -36.22 -41.45
N ALA A 119 -10.35 -36.50 -41.42
CA ALA A 119 -9.48 -36.06 -40.32
C ALA A 119 -9.39 -34.52 -40.28
N THR A 120 -9.14 -33.90 -41.43
CA THR A 120 -9.08 -32.43 -41.56
C THR A 120 -10.41 -31.75 -41.25
N GLN A 121 -11.53 -32.37 -41.64
CA GLN A 121 -12.86 -31.86 -41.28
C GLN A 121 -13.07 -31.87 -39.76
N ALA A 122 -12.73 -32.98 -39.08
CA ALA A 122 -12.82 -33.07 -37.63
C ALA A 122 -11.91 -32.04 -36.91
N ASP A 123 -10.71 -31.81 -37.44
CA ASP A 123 -9.80 -30.78 -36.91
C ASP A 123 -10.39 -29.38 -37.06
N ILE A 124 -11.00 -29.07 -38.22
CA ILE A 124 -11.67 -27.78 -38.45
C ILE A 124 -12.86 -27.60 -37.52
N ASP A 125 -13.71 -28.63 -37.38
CA ASP A 125 -14.90 -28.59 -36.54
C ASP A 125 -14.58 -28.27 -35.08
N ALA A 126 -13.40 -28.67 -34.58
CA ALA A 126 -12.96 -28.40 -33.22
C ALA A 126 -12.77 -26.91 -32.90
N TRP A 127 -12.52 -26.05 -33.88
CA TRP A 127 -12.30 -24.60 -33.69
C TRP A 127 -13.17 -23.71 -34.58
N TYR A 128 -13.96 -24.27 -35.51
CA TYR A 128 -14.80 -23.50 -36.43
C TYR A 128 -15.84 -22.63 -35.70
N ASP A 129 -16.34 -23.08 -34.54
CA ASP A 129 -17.25 -22.30 -33.70
C ASP A 129 -16.63 -20.96 -33.26
N GLN A 130 -15.31 -20.85 -33.16
CA GLN A 130 -14.61 -19.60 -32.85
C GLN A 130 -14.69 -18.57 -34.00
N LEU A 131 -14.93 -19.02 -35.24
CA LEU A 131 -15.14 -18.17 -36.41
C LEU A 131 -16.61 -17.77 -36.62
N SER A 132 -17.52 -18.19 -35.74
CA SER A 132 -18.96 -17.90 -35.86
C SER A 132 -19.32 -16.44 -35.56
N LEU A 133 -18.37 -15.61 -35.11
CA LEU A 133 -18.55 -14.20 -34.79
C LEU A 133 -18.99 -13.40 -36.03
N THR A 134 -20.13 -12.71 -35.93
CA THR A 134 -20.73 -11.90 -37.01
C THR A 134 -20.92 -10.43 -36.65
N ALA A 135 -20.73 -10.07 -35.38
CA ALA A 135 -20.94 -8.72 -34.87
C ALA A 135 -19.75 -8.27 -34.00
N PRO A 136 -19.53 -6.95 -33.87
CA PRO A 136 -18.57 -6.41 -32.90
C PRO A 136 -18.88 -6.86 -31.47
N ILE A 137 -17.82 -7.06 -30.70
CA ILE A 137 -17.84 -7.41 -29.29
C ILE A 137 -17.60 -6.13 -28.50
N ASP A 138 -18.57 -5.80 -27.64
CA ASP A 138 -18.47 -4.71 -26.68
C ASP A 138 -18.01 -5.22 -25.31
N ALA A 139 -17.72 -4.29 -24.40
CA ALA A 139 -17.26 -4.60 -23.04
C ALA A 139 -18.25 -5.49 -22.26
N GLU A 140 -19.55 -5.39 -22.56
CA GLU A 140 -20.61 -6.21 -21.93
C GLU A 140 -20.60 -7.67 -22.38
N ALA A 141 -20.09 -7.95 -23.58
CA ALA A 141 -19.98 -9.29 -24.15
C ALA A 141 -18.72 -10.04 -23.69
N LEU A 142 -17.86 -9.38 -22.89
CA LEU A 142 -16.67 -10.01 -22.34
C LEU A 142 -17.02 -11.09 -21.30
N PRO A 143 -16.14 -12.10 -21.12
CA PRO A 143 -16.32 -13.13 -20.09
C PRO A 143 -16.59 -12.54 -18.71
N GLY A 144 -17.38 -13.26 -17.90
CA GLY A 144 -17.79 -12.80 -16.56
C GLY A 144 -16.61 -12.46 -15.66
N TRP A 145 -15.52 -13.24 -15.73
CA TRP A 145 -14.31 -13.01 -14.94
C TRP A 145 -13.59 -11.71 -15.30
N VAL A 146 -13.66 -11.24 -16.56
CA VAL A 146 -13.14 -9.93 -16.96
C VAL A 146 -14.05 -8.84 -16.42
N ARG A 147 -15.35 -8.95 -16.69
CA ARG A 147 -16.34 -7.93 -16.31
C ARG A 147 -16.33 -7.68 -14.81
N GLN A 148 -16.35 -8.75 -14.00
CA GLN A 148 -16.40 -8.68 -12.54
C GLN A 148 -15.27 -7.82 -11.95
N GLN A 149 -14.09 -7.79 -12.56
CA GLN A 149 -12.95 -6.99 -12.10
C GLN A 149 -13.10 -5.48 -12.40
N PHE A 150 -13.98 -5.11 -13.32
CA PHE A 150 -14.23 -3.73 -13.74
C PHE A 150 -15.69 -3.28 -13.49
N THR A 151 -16.45 -4.07 -12.73
CA THR A 151 -17.81 -3.74 -12.28
C THR A 151 -17.74 -2.96 -10.98
N ASP A 152 -18.41 -1.82 -10.91
CA ASP A 152 -18.55 -1.05 -9.67
C ASP A 152 -19.59 -1.65 -8.70
N ALA A 153 -19.73 -1.03 -7.52
CA ALA A 153 -20.71 -1.46 -6.51
C ALA A 153 -22.19 -1.31 -6.95
N ALA A 154 -22.46 -0.52 -7.99
CA ALA A 154 -23.79 -0.35 -8.58
C ALA A 154 -24.08 -1.37 -9.70
N GLY A 155 -23.12 -2.24 -10.03
CA GLY A 155 -23.25 -3.24 -11.10
C GLY A 155 -22.83 -2.72 -12.48
N GLU A 156 -22.23 -1.53 -12.57
CA GLU A 156 -21.93 -0.85 -13.81
C GLU A 156 -20.47 -1.07 -14.21
N VAL A 157 -20.26 -1.40 -15.48
CA VAL A 157 -18.97 -1.88 -15.98
C VAL A 157 -18.16 -0.74 -16.60
N GLY A 158 -16.87 -0.65 -16.26
CA GLY A 158 -15.91 0.22 -16.95
C GLY A 158 -15.85 1.66 -16.42
N ARG A 159 -16.36 1.94 -15.22
CA ARG A 159 -16.29 3.27 -14.59
C ARG A 159 -14.95 3.62 -13.95
N PHE A 160 -14.04 2.65 -13.83
CA PHE A 160 -12.71 2.86 -13.28
C PHE A 160 -11.64 2.17 -14.12
N VAL A 161 -10.40 2.61 -13.92
CA VAL A 161 -9.21 2.04 -14.54
C VAL A 161 -8.24 1.61 -13.46
N VAL A 162 -7.47 0.56 -13.75
CA VAL A 162 -6.46 0.03 -12.84
C VAL A 162 -5.10 0.55 -13.28
N ILE A 163 -4.43 1.27 -12.38
CA ILE A 163 -3.07 1.77 -12.59
C ILE A 163 -2.11 0.89 -11.80
N ARG A 164 -1.22 0.20 -12.51
CA ARG A 164 -0.14 -0.58 -11.90
C ARG A 164 1.12 0.26 -11.81
N THR A 165 1.67 0.35 -10.61
CA THR A 165 2.89 1.10 -10.32
C THR A 165 4.01 0.16 -9.90
N GLY A 166 5.25 0.55 -10.23
CA GLY A 166 6.46 -0.16 -9.85
C GLY A 166 6.99 0.27 -8.48
N GLY A 167 7.82 -0.60 -7.90
CA GLY A 167 8.50 -0.35 -6.63
C GLY A 167 7.75 -0.91 -5.41
N SER A 168 8.46 -0.99 -4.28
CA SER A 168 7.88 -1.52 -3.04
C SER A 168 6.80 -0.59 -2.49
N LYS A 169 5.58 -1.11 -2.32
CA LYS A 169 4.46 -0.36 -1.72
C LYS A 169 4.53 -0.32 -0.19
N ALA A 170 5.36 -1.18 0.40
CA ALA A 170 5.60 -1.23 1.85
C ALA A 170 6.62 -0.17 2.32
N ASP A 171 7.41 0.40 1.40
CA ASP A 171 8.31 1.50 1.71
C ASP A 171 7.55 2.82 1.67
N TYR A 172 7.51 3.53 2.81
CA TYR A 172 6.85 4.83 2.95
C TYR A 172 7.31 5.85 1.90
N LEU A 173 8.63 5.96 1.64
CA LEU A 173 9.13 6.96 0.69
C LEU A 173 8.64 6.67 -0.72
N ASN A 174 8.59 5.39 -1.08
CA ASN A 174 8.10 4.95 -2.37
C ASN A 174 6.58 5.12 -2.48
N ALA A 175 5.83 4.74 -1.45
CA ALA A 175 4.39 4.93 -1.35
C ALA A 175 4.02 6.42 -1.43
N ARG A 176 4.76 7.28 -0.74
CA ARG A 176 4.56 8.74 -0.76
C ARG A 176 4.76 9.32 -2.15
N ARG A 177 5.84 8.94 -2.85
CA ARG A 177 6.05 9.40 -4.23
C ARG A 177 4.96 8.92 -5.18
N ILE A 178 4.45 7.69 -5.01
CA ILE A 178 3.31 7.20 -5.80
C ILE A 178 2.05 8.02 -5.47
N TYR A 179 1.80 8.30 -4.19
CA TYR A 179 0.70 9.15 -3.75
C TYR A 179 0.79 10.54 -4.40
N ASP A 180 1.91 11.25 -4.23
CA ASP A 180 2.11 12.59 -4.79
C ASP A 180 1.99 12.60 -6.33
N ALA A 181 2.38 11.51 -6.99
CA ALA A 181 2.26 11.34 -8.43
C ALA A 181 0.80 11.11 -8.89
N PHE A 182 0.07 10.21 -8.22
CA PHE A 182 -1.19 9.66 -8.74
C PHE A 182 -2.44 9.98 -7.91
N ALA A 183 -2.35 10.55 -6.71
CA ALA A 183 -3.50 10.76 -5.80
C ALA A 183 -4.68 11.45 -6.47
N THR A 184 -4.42 12.36 -7.41
CA THR A 184 -5.44 12.97 -8.25
C THR A 184 -5.05 12.97 -9.71
N LEU A 185 -5.99 12.67 -10.61
CA LEU A 185 -5.75 12.71 -12.05
C LEU A 185 -6.67 13.74 -12.70
N GLN A 186 -6.07 14.63 -13.48
CA GLN A 186 -6.75 15.57 -14.34
C GLN A 186 -7.27 14.85 -15.58
N THR A 187 -8.60 14.81 -15.72
CA THR A 187 -9.30 14.26 -16.88
C THR A 187 -10.07 15.37 -17.60
N PRO A 188 -10.54 15.15 -18.85
CA PRO A 188 -11.41 16.11 -19.53
C PRO A 188 -12.70 16.44 -18.77
N GLN A 189 -13.13 15.56 -17.86
CA GLN A 189 -14.34 15.70 -17.04
C GLN A 189 -14.07 16.41 -15.71
N GLY A 190 -12.80 16.68 -15.39
CA GLY A 190 -12.36 17.28 -14.14
C GLY A 190 -11.31 16.43 -13.41
N GLU A 191 -11.01 16.85 -12.19
CA GLU A 191 -10.09 16.15 -11.30
C GLU A 191 -10.76 14.91 -10.70
N VAL A 192 -10.14 13.75 -10.86
CA VAL A 192 -10.62 12.46 -10.39
C VAL A 192 -9.66 11.93 -9.32
N PRO A 193 -10.14 11.59 -8.12
CA PRO A 193 -9.29 11.01 -7.09
C PRO A 193 -8.92 9.57 -7.45
N VAL A 194 -7.71 9.16 -7.09
CA VAL A 194 -7.26 7.77 -7.18
C VAL A 194 -7.27 7.15 -5.79
N ALA A 195 -7.90 6.00 -5.67
CA ALA A 195 -7.90 5.22 -4.45
C ALA A 195 -6.91 4.07 -4.56
N ALA A 196 -6.14 3.86 -3.49
CA ALA A 196 -5.31 2.69 -3.32
C ALA A 196 -5.14 2.38 -1.83
N GLU A 197 -5.14 1.10 -1.46
CA GLU A 197 -4.97 0.68 -0.07
C GLU A 197 -3.69 1.24 0.57
N PHE A 198 -2.59 1.27 -0.19
CA PHE A 198 -1.30 1.76 0.28
C PHE A 198 -1.19 3.29 0.36
N PHE A 199 -2.22 4.05 -0.06
CA PHE A 199 -2.28 5.50 0.15
C PHE A 199 -2.61 5.89 1.59
N VAL A 200 -3.19 4.97 2.36
CA VAL A 200 -3.44 5.18 3.79
C VAL A 200 -2.13 5.45 4.54
N LEU A 201 -1.03 4.79 4.15
CA LEU A 201 0.26 4.95 4.81
C LEU A 201 0.77 6.41 4.74
N PRO A 202 0.97 7.03 3.55
CA PRO A 202 1.42 8.41 3.48
C PRO A 202 0.45 9.41 4.11
N GLU A 203 -0.86 9.17 4.05
CA GLU A 203 -1.88 10.04 4.67
C GLU A 203 -1.81 10.03 6.20
N VAL A 204 -1.69 8.85 6.81
CA VAL A 204 -1.54 8.71 8.27
C VAL A 204 -0.25 9.38 8.76
N PHE A 205 0.85 9.19 8.03
CA PHE A 205 2.11 9.84 8.37
C PHE A 205 2.03 11.37 8.25
N GLU A 206 1.39 11.91 7.21
CA GLU A 206 1.18 13.35 7.07
C GLU A 206 0.31 13.91 8.20
N ALA A 207 -0.73 13.19 8.62
CA ALA A 207 -1.52 13.57 9.78
C ALA A 207 -0.68 13.59 11.07
N ILE A 208 0.18 12.60 11.27
CA ILE A 208 1.09 12.55 12.44
C ILE A 208 2.12 13.67 12.41
N GLU A 209 2.69 14.00 11.26
CA GLU A 209 3.63 15.12 11.12
C GLU A 209 2.94 16.47 11.39
N ALA A 210 1.70 16.62 10.96
CA ALA A 210 0.91 17.84 11.19
C ALA A 210 0.47 18.00 12.64
N ASP A 211 0.02 16.92 13.29
CA ASP A 211 -0.59 16.97 14.61
C ASP A 211 0.38 16.64 15.76
N GLY A 212 1.41 15.84 15.50
CA GLY A 212 2.41 15.42 16.49
C GLY A 212 3.03 16.59 17.27
N PRO A 213 3.57 17.62 16.60
CA PRO A 213 4.13 18.79 17.27
C PRO A 213 3.09 19.54 18.13
N ARG A 214 1.84 19.62 17.67
CA ARG A 214 0.75 20.28 18.41
C ARG A 214 0.42 19.50 19.68
N VAL A 215 0.32 18.17 19.57
CA VAL A 215 0.05 17.28 20.71
C VAL A 215 1.17 17.34 21.73
N LEU A 216 2.43 17.25 21.32
CA LEU A 216 3.58 17.37 22.23
C LEU A 216 3.65 18.75 22.90
N LEU A 217 3.39 19.82 22.16
CA LEU A 217 3.36 21.18 22.70
C LEU A 217 2.24 21.34 23.73
N LEU A 218 1.02 20.90 23.41
CA LEU A 218 -0.12 20.99 24.32
C LEU A 218 0.09 20.13 25.58
N ALA A 219 0.64 18.92 25.44
CA ALA A 219 1.00 18.07 26.58
C ALA A 219 2.07 18.71 27.46
N GLY A 220 3.12 19.28 26.86
CA GLY A 220 4.17 20.01 27.58
C GLY A 220 3.67 21.28 28.26
N LEU A 221 2.78 22.04 27.63
CA LEU A 221 2.14 23.21 28.24
C LEU A 221 1.22 22.82 29.39
N ALA A 222 0.42 21.77 29.21
CA ALA A 222 -0.43 21.22 30.27
C ALA A 222 0.43 20.79 31.46
N MET A 223 1.54 20.09 31.21
CA MET A 223 2.52 19.70 32.24
C MET A 223 3.06 20.90 33.01
N LEU A 224 3.58 21.91 32.30
CA LEU A 224 4.12 23.12 32.93
C LEU A 224 3.05 23.84 33.77
N LEU A 225 1.82 23.94 33.25
CA LEU A 225 0.70 24.55 33.95
C LEU A 225 0.36 23.77 35.23
N THR A 226 0.25 22.44 35.16
CA THR A 226 -0.10 21.63 36.34
C THR A 226 0.98 21.70 37.40
N ALA A 227 2.26 21.61 37.02
CA ALA A 227 3.38 21.75 37.95
C ALA A 227 3.43 23.15 38.59
N ALA A 228 3.16 24.21 37.81
CA ALA A 228 3.12 25.58 38.31
C ALA A 228 1.97 25.79 39.31
N VAL A 229 0.79 25.23 39.03
CA VAL A 229 -0.37 25.30 39.93
C VAL A 229 -0.12 24.49 41.21
N ALA A 230 0.41 23.27 41.09
CA ALA A 230 0.64 22.36 42.22
C ALA A 230 1.67 22.93 43.20
N PHE A 231 2.78 23.49 42.71
CA PHE A 231 3.88 23.90 43.57
C PHE A 231 4.03 25.41 43.79
N ARG A 232 3.42 26.24 42.93
CA ARG A 232 3.46 27.73 43.03
C ARG A 232 4.88 28.29 43.15
N GLY A 233 5.86 27.65 42.51
CA GLY A 233 7.27 28.04 42.56
C GLY A 233 8.13 27.38 41.49
N ALA A 234 9.17 28.07 41.04
CA ALA A 234 10.02 27.64 39.92
C ALA A 234 10.78 26.33 40.18
N GLY A 235 11.12 26.03 41.44
CA GLY A 235 11.84 24.79 41.79
C GLY A 235 11.05 23.52 41.46
N GLY A 236 9.74 23.50 41.73
CA GLY A 236 8.91 22.32 41.42
C GLY A 236 8.69 22.15 39.93
N VAL A 237 8.48 23.25 39.21
CA VAL A 237 8.37 23.23 37.74
C VAL A 237 9.68 22.73 37.12
N ALA A 238 10.83 23.21 37.60
CA ALA A 238 12.13 22.77 37.12
C ALA A 238 12.39 21.28 37.41
N ALA A 239 12.08 20.81 38.62
CA ALA A 239 12.25 19.41 39.01
C ALA A 239 11.41 18.47 38.13
N VAL A 240 10.11 18.76 37.96
CA VAL A 240 9.22 17.98 37.08
C VAL A 240 9.71 18.01 35.63
N SER A 241 10.06 19.19 35.12
CA SER A 241 10.52 19.35 33.73
C SER A 241 11.84 18.60 33.49
N LEU A 242 12.75 18.60 34.47
CA LEU A 242 14.01 17.85 34.40
C LEU A 242 13.74 16.34 34.32
N THR A 243 12.83 15.82 35.15
CA THR A 243 12.46 14.41 35.14
C THR A 243 11.83 13.98 33.81
N VAL A 244 10.84 14.73 33.33
CA VAL A 244 10.17 14.43 32.05
C VAL A 244 11.13 14.56 30.88
N GLY A 245 11.90 15.65 30.82
CA GLY A 245 12.89 15.88 29.76
C GLY A 245 13.97 14.79 29.73
N SER A 246 14.46 14.38 30.90
CA SER A 246 15.45 13.29 31.01
C SER A 246 14.86 11.95 30.59
N THR A 247 13.61 11.67 30.95
CA THR A 247 12.90 10.45 30.54
C THR A 247 12.80 10.34 29.02
N LEU A 248 12.34 11.41 28.36
CA LEU A 248 12.24 11.45 26.90
C LEU A 248 13.61 11.33 26.24
N LEU A 249 14.62 12.03 26.76
CA LEU A 249 16.00 11.95 26.26
C LEU A 249 16.56 10.53 26.39
N TRP A 250 16.37 9.89 27.54
CA TRP A 250 16.84 8.53 27.79
C TRP A 250 16.13 7.51 26.91
N LEU A 251 14.83 7.68 26.67
CA LEU A 251 14.11 6.81 25.73
C LEU A 251 14.68 6.96 24.31
N VAL A 252 14.86 8.20 23.83
CA VAL A 252 15.43 8.44 22.49
C VAL A 252 16.84 7.87 22.40
N ALA A 253 17.67 8.06 23.43
CA ALA A 253 19.01 7.48 23.50
C ALA A 253 18.97 5.94 23.46
N LEU A 254 18.06 5.33 24.21
CA LEU A 254 17.88 3.87 24.22
C LEU A 254 17.42 3.36 22.84
N MET A 255 16.50 4.07 22.19
CA MET A 255 16.05 3.72 20.83
C MET A 255 17.19 3.77 19.82
N LEU A 256 18.07 4.78 19.91
CA LEU A 256 19.25 4.89 19.07
C LEU A 256 20.22 3.73 19.29
N VAL A 257 20.47 3.35 20.55
CA VAL A 257 21.38 2.24 20.91
C VAL A 257 20.83 0.89 20.46
N LEU A 258 19.52 0.65 20.61
CA LEU A 258 18.86 -0.59 20.23
C LEU A 258 18.46 -0.66 18.74
N GLY A 259 18.68 0.42 17.98
CA GLY A 259 18.27 0.53 16.58
C GLY A 259 16.75 0.54 16.38
N TRP A 260 15.98 0.92 17.41
CA TRP A 260 14.53 1.02 17.31
C TRP A 260 14.14 2.27 16.53
N LYS A 261 13.30 2.10 15.51
CA LYS A 261 12.79 3.20 14.68
C LYS A 261 11.46 3.70 15.22
N LEU A 262 11.29 5.03 15.24
CA LEU A 262 9.98 5.62 15.39
C LEU A 262 9.11 5.27 14.16
N ASN A 263 7.85 4.95 14.42
CA ASN A 263 6.83 4.63 13.44
C ASN A 263 5.48 5.14 13.93
N PHE A 264 4.47 5.08 13.07
CA PHE A 264 3.15 5.64 13.37
C PHE A 264 2.42 4.96 14.54
N PHE A 265 2.82 3.74 14.95
CA PHE A 265 2.28 3.09 16.15
C PHE A 265 2.98 3.56 17.42
N ASN A 266 4.33 3.60 17.44
CA ASN A 266 5.06 3.89 18.68
C ASN A 266 5.23 5.39 18.96
N VAL A 267 4.96 6.27 18.00
CA VAL A 267 5.03 7.73 18.21
C VAL A 267 4.07 8.23 19.30
N ILE A 268 2.93 7.55 19.50
CA ILE A 268 1.94 7.89 20.53
C ILE A 268 2.49 7.74 21.96
N VAL A 269 3.57 6.97 22.13
CA VAL A 269 4.21 6.77 23.43
C VAL A 269 4.85 8.06 23.93
N LEU A 270 5.31 8.96 23.05
CA LEU A 270 5.98 10.20 23.46
C LEU A 270 5.08 11.12 24.32
N PRO A 271 3.87 11.54 23.88
CA PRO A 271 3.00 12.34 24.72
C PRO A 271 2.47 11.56 25.94
N LEU A 272 2.29 10.25 25.83
CA LEU A 272 1.91 9.40 26.97
C LEU A 272 2.97 9.45 28.08
N LEU A 273 4.25 9.41 27.72
CA LEU A 273 5.36 9.47 28.68
C LEU A 273 5.50 10.81 29.36
N ILE A 274 5.10 11.91 28.71
CA ILE A 274 5.06 13.23 29.36
C ILE A 274 4.13 13.17 30.58
N GLY A 275 2.92 12.62 30.42
CA GLY A 275 1.96 12.48 31.51
C GLY A 275 2.47 11.53 32.60
N MET A 276 2.93 10.34 32.23
CA MET A 276 3.40 9.34 33.20
C MET A 276 4.60 9.85 34.03
N ALA A 277 5.63 10.41 33.38
CA ALA A 277 6.81 10.92 34.08
C ALA A 277 6.49 12.15 34.94
N GLN A 278 5.50 12.95 34.53
CA GLN A 278 5.00 14.07 35.33
C GLN A 278 4.31 13.57 36.61
N ASP A 279 3.46 12.54 36.52
CA ASP A 279 2.71 12.04 37.68
C ASP A 279 3.64 11.51 38.77
N ASP A 280 4.62 10.67 38.39
CA ASP A 280 5.65 10.17 39.31
C ASP A 280 6.42 11.33 39.96
N ALA A 281 6.77 12.35 39.16
CA ALA A 281 7.52 13.49 39.65
C ALA A 281 6.70 14.39 40.59
N LEU A 282 5.42 14.61 40.29
CA LEU A 282 4.52 15.38 41.15
C LEU A 282 4.37 14.71 42.52
N HIS A 283 4.16 13.40 42.55
CA HIS A 283 3.97 12.65 43.80
C HIS A 283 5.23 12.66 44.67
N ILE A 284 6.39 12.34 44.10
CA ILE A 284 7.67 12.29 44.85
C ILE A 284 8.07 13.70 45.31
N TYR A 285 8.04 14.70 44.42
CA TYR A 285 8.45 16.06 44.75
C TYR A 285 7.51 16.72 45.76
N GLY A 286 6.20 16.51 45.64
CA GLY A 286 5.21 17.03 46.59
C GLY A 286 5.47 16.51 48.00
N ARG A 287 5.70 15.20 48.14
CA ARG A 287 5.99 14.57 49.43
C ARG A 287 7.34 14.97 50.01
N TRP A 288 8.35 15.13 49.16
CA TRP A 288 9.63 15.70 49.58
C TRP A 288 9.50 17.12 50.12
N ARG A 289 8.65 17.95 49.51
CA ARG A 289 8.39 19.30 50.00
C ARG A 289 7.65 19.32 51.34
N GLU A 290 6.72 18.38 51.56
CA GLU A 290 5.98 18.25 52.82
C GLU A 290 6.85 17.71 53.97
N ALA A 291 7.67 16.68 53.73
CA ALA A 291 8.52 16.06 54.73
C ALA A 291 9.71 16.96 55.14
N GLY A 292 10.15 17.86 54.26
CA GLY A 292 11.26 18.77 54.50
C GLY A 292 12.62 18.22 54.07
N ARG A 293 13.57 19.13 53.84
CA ARG A 293 14.90 18.82 53.31
C ARG A 293 15.63 17.79 54.18
N GLY A 294 16.16 16.74 53.53
CA GLY A 294 16.95 15.69 54.19
C GLY A 294 16.17 14.44 54.60
N GLN A 295 14.84 14.42 54.50
CA GLN A 295 14.01 13.25 54.84
C GLN A 295 13.74 12.32 53.67
N LEU A 296 14.68 12.21 52.73
CA LEU A 296 14.48 11.45 51.50
C LEU A 296 14.15 9.97 51.75
N GLY A 297 14.78 9.36 52.76
CA GLY A 297 14.48 7.98 53.14
C GLY A 297 13.03 7.77 53.59
N LEU A 298 12.41 8.79 54.21
CA LEU A 298 11.00 8.76 54.59
C LEU A 298 10.10 8.86 53.35
N VAL A 299 10.40 9.79 52.44
CA VAL A 299 9.66 9.99 51.18
C VAL A 299 9.67 8.73 50.32
N LEU A 300 10.83 8.07 50.17
CA LEU A 300 10.95 6.82 49.42
C LEU A 300 10.20 5.67 50.09
N ARG A 301 10.20 5.62 51.43
CA ARG A 301 9.51 4.56 52.19
C ARG A 301 7.99 4.71 52.15
N GLU A 302 7.47 5.94 52.17
CA GLU A 302 6.03 6.19 52.21
C GLU A 302 5.41 6.30 50.81
N THR A 303 6.09 6.98 49.87
CA THR A 303 5.54 7.28 48.54
C THR A 303 6.22 6.48 47.43
N GLY A 304 7.52 6.19 47.57
CA GLY A 304 8.27 5.44 46.56
C GLY A 304 7.69 4.04 46.29
N GLY A 305 7.23 3.33 47.32
CA GLY A 305 6.56 2.03 47.16
C GLY A 305 5.24 2.12 46.37
N ALA A 306 4.46 3.19 46.60
CA ALA A 306 3.21 3.41 45.86
C ALA A 306 3.49 3.74 44.39
N VAL A 307 4.43 4.64 44.11
CA VAL A 307 4.86 5.03 42.75
C VAL A 307 5.47 3.85 41.98
N PHE A 308 6.27 3.03 42.66
CA PHE A 308 6.80 1.80 42.08
C PHE A 308 5.68 0.83 41.68
N LEU A 309 4.69 0.64 42.55
CA LEU A 309 3.58 -0.29 42.29
C LEU A 309 2.69 0.20 41.14
N THR A 310 2.37 1.49 41.07
CA THR A 310 1.59 2.08 39.96
C THR A 310 2.34 2.03 38.64
N SER A 311 3.66 2.24 38.66
CA SER A 311 4.51 2.06 37.48
C SER A 311 4.54 0.60 37.03
N LEU A 312 4.67 -0.33 37.98
CA LEU A 312 4.74 -1.75 37.69
C LEU A 312 3.44 -2.27 37.07
N THR A 313 2.27 -1.87 37.58
CA THR A 313 0.98 -2.27 36.99
C THR A 313 0.83 -1.75 35.56
N THR A 314 1.29 -0.53 35.29
CA THR A 314 1.25 0.08 33.95
C THR A 314 2.22 -0.64 33.00
N VAL A 315 3.45 -0.92 33.44
CA VAL A 315 4.43 -1.72 32.70
C VAL A 315 3.89 -3.11 32.39
N CYS A 316 3.23 -3.78 33.34
CA CYS A 316 2.56 -5.07 33.09
C CYS A 316 1.44 -4.95 32.06
N GLY A 317 0.64 -3.87 32.10
CA GLY A 317 -0.42 -3.59 31.12
C GLY A 317 0.12 -3.48 29.69
N PHE A 318 1.13 -2.63 29.46
CA PHE A 318 1.79 -2.55 28.15
C PHE A 318 2.60 -3.80 27.82
N GLY A 319 3.18 -4.47 28.81
CA GLY A 319 3.88 -5.74 28.67
C GLY A 319 2.98 -6.84 28.10
N GLY A 320 1.70 -6.85 28.43
CA GLY A 320 0.72 -7.77 27.82
C GLY A 320 0.61 -7.61 26.31
N ILE A 321 0.77 -6.38 25.78
CA ILE A 321 0.70 -6.08 24.34
C ILE A 321 1.91 -6.67 23.59
N LEU A 322 3.04 -6.93 24.26
CA LEU A 322 4.21 -7.57 23.63
C LEU A 322 3.90 -8.96 23.06
N PHE A 323 2.88 -9.64 23.58
CA PHE A 323 2.45 -10.96 23.10
C PHE A 323 1.48 -10.89 21.92
N ALA A 324 1.07 -9.71 21.49
CA ALA A 324 0.20 -9.55 20.33
C ALA A 324 0.94 -9.97 19.05
N ASN A 325 0.28 -10.71 18.15
CA ASN A 325 0.86 -11.10 16.85
C ASN A 325 0.79 -9.95 15.82
N HIS A 326 1.28 -8.77 16.20
CA HIS A 326 1.29 -7.58 15.35
C HIS A 326 2.52 -6.72 15.64
N ARG A 327 3.44 -6.61 14.67
CA ARG A 327 4.73 -5.91 14.83
C ARG A 327 4.59 -4.45 15.25
N GLY A 328 3.58 -3.74 14.74
CA GLY A 328 3.28 -2.36 15.13
C GLY A 328 2.97 -2.21 16.63
N LEU A 329 2.04 -3.03 17.14
CA LEU A 329 1.67 -3.06 18.55
C LEU A 329 2.85 -3.48 19.45
N GLN A 330 3.62 -4.49 19.03
CA GLN A 330 4.84 -4.89 19.76
C GLN A 330 5.87 -3.75 19.84
N SER A 331 6.08 -3.02 18.74
CA SER A 331 7.01 -1.88 18.71
C SER A 331 6.57 -0.76 19.66
N MET A 332 5.27 -0.45 19.68
CA MET A 332 4.69 0.50 20.62
C MET A 332 4.84 0.03 22.07
N ALA A 333 4.55 -1.25 22.34
CA ALA A 333 4.66 -1.83 23.67
C ALA A 333 6.10 -1.81 24.20
N TRP A 334 7.09 -2.15 23.36
CA TRP A 334 8.50 -2.05 23.72
C TRP A 334 8.91 -0.63 24.11
N ALA A 335 8.50 0.38 23.32
CA ALA A 335 8.77 1.77 23.61
C ALA A 335 8.08 2.23 24.90
N ALA A 336 6.83 1.82 25.13
CA ALA A 336 6.06 2.17 26.33
C ALA A 336 6.66 1.55 27.60
N VAL A 337 6.93 0.23 27.59
CA VAL A 337 7.55 -0.48 28.73
C VAL A 337 8.90 0.13 29.09
N ALA A 338 9.75 0.35 28.08
CA ALA A 338 11.05 0.97 28.31
C ALA A 338 10.91 2.41 28.83
N GLY A 339 10.06 3.22 28.19
CA GLY A 339 9.85 4.61 28.58
C GLY A 339 9.29 4.77 30.00
N MET A 340 8.33 3.95 30.40
CA MET A 340 7.74 3.98 31.75
C MET A 340 8.73 3.52 32.80
N THR A 341 9.55 2.50 32.48
CA THR A 341 10.63 2.07 33.36
C THR A 341 11.66 3.18 33.54
N LEU A 342 12.02 3.88 32.46
CA LEU A 342 12.92 5.03 32.50
C LEU A 342 12.31 6.22 33.26
N ALA A 343 10.99 6.45 33.15
CA ALA A 343 10.28 7.49 33.88
C ALA A 343 10.36 7.29 35.39
N LEU A 344 10.11 6.05 35.84
CA LEU A 344 10.24 5.65 37.23
C LEU A 344 11.68 5.85 37.72
N VAL A 345 12.67 5.38 36.95
CA VAL A 345 14.09 5.53 37.30
C VAL A 345 14.48 7.01 37.36
N ALA A 346 14.06 7.83 36.39
CA ALA A 346 14.34 9.26 36.38
C ALA A 346 13.72 9.96 37.59
N SER A 347 12.48 9.62 37.95
CA SER A 347 11.80 10.20 39.11
C SER A 347 12.47 9.85 40.43
N VAL A 348 12.90 8.60 40.59
CA VAL A 348 13.57 8.15 41.82
C VAL A 348 15.01 8.67 41.91
N VAL A 349 15.72 8.84 40.79
CA VAL A 349 17.14 9.23 40.78
C VAL A 349 17.35 10.75 40.73
N LEU A 350 16.56 11.49 39.95
CA LEU A 350 16.81 12.92 39.67
C LEU A 350 16.12 13.87 40.65
N LEU A 351 14.94 13.52 41.16
CA LEU A 351 14.22 14.35 42.13
C LEU A 351 14.87 14.46 43.53
N PRO A 352 15.57 13.44 44.06
CA PRO A 352 16.27 13.58 45.34
C PRO A 352 17.51 14.49 45.36
N ALA A 353 17.93 15.04 44.22
CA ALA A 353 19.20 15.74 44.04
C ALA A 353 19.16 17.24 44.36
#